data_AF-A0A6P5RI48-F1
#
_entry.id   AF-A0A6P5RI48-F1
#
_cell.length_a   1.000
_cell.length_b   1.000
_cell.length_c   1.000
_cell.angle_alpha   90.00
_cell.angle_beta   90.00
_cell.angle_gamma   90.00
#
_symmetry.space_group_name_H-M   'P 1'
#
loop_
_entity.id
_entity.type
_entity.pdbx_description
1 polymer ?
#
loop_
_entity_poly.entity_id
_entity_poly.type
_entity_poly.pdbx_seq_one_letter_code
_entity_poly.pdbx_strand_id
1 'polypeptide(L)' 'MTALTSLSIATNSFSGPIPKELGNLKELTMLAFGSNNFSGTLPPELGNLVKLKELYMDSCRFSGEIPSTFAKLTNMQLL' A
#
# COMPACT_ATOMS: atom_id res chain seq x y z
N MET A 1 -15.73 -0.08 -18.32
CA MET A 1 -14.56 -0.67 -17.63
C MET A 1 -14.67 -0.33 -16.17
N THR A 2 -14.64 -1.32 -15.29
CA THR A 2 -14.58 -1.12 -13.83
C THR A 2 -13.11 -0.97 -13.43
N ALA A 3 -12.79 0.04 -12.62
CA ALA A 3 -11.47 0.22 -12.04
C ALA A 3 -11.52 -0.12 -10.54
N LEU A 4 -10.47 -0.74 -10.02
CA LEU A 4 -10.41 -1.10 -8.61
C LEU A 4 -10.13 0.15 -7.77
N THR A 5 -11.01 0.46 -6.84
CA THR A 5 -10.93 1.64 -5.96
C THR A 5 -10.59 1.29 -4.52
N SER A 6 -10.85 0.04 -4.10
CA SER A 6 -10.56 -0.44 -2.76
C SER A 6 -9.99 -1.84 -2.83
N LEU A 7 -8.89 -2.07 -2.12
CA LEU A 7 -8.26 -3.38 -2.00
C LEU A 7 -7.95 -3.64 -0.52
N SER A 8 -8.62 -4.63 0.07
CA SER A 8 -8.28 -5.16 1.37
C SER A 8 -7.92 -6.63 1.28
N ILE A 9 -6.70 -6.94 1.71
CA ILE A 9 -6.18 -8.29 1.90
C ILE A 9 -5.66 -8.48 3.33
N ALA A 10 -6.11 -7.62 4.25
CA ALA A 10 -5.69 -7.64 5.64
C ALA A 10 -6.11 -8.93 6.35
N THR A 11 -5.39 -9.27 7.43
CA THR A 11 -5.69 -10.44 8.29
C THR A 11 -5.58 -11.76 7.54
N ASN A 12 -4.42 -11.98 6.92
CA ASN A 12 -4.09 -13.21 6.21
C ASN A 12 -2.67 -13.68 6.58
N SER A 13 -2.25 -14.79 5.97
CA SER A 13 -0.91 -15.34 6.13
C SER A 13 0.01 -15.04 4.93
N PHE A 14 -0.30 -14.00 4.14
CA PHE A 14 0.55 -13.63 3.00
C PHE A 14 1.95 -13.23 3.47
N SER A 15 2.96 -13.58 2.68
CA SER A 15 4.37 -13.40 3.05
C SER A 15 5.20 -12.96 1.85
N GLY A 16 6.45 -12.57 2.11
CA GLY A 16 7.34 -12.00 1.11
C GLY A 16 7.15 -10.49 0.93
N PRO A 17 7.77 -9.88 -0.08
CA PRO A 17 7.66 -8.46 -0.34
C PRO A 17 6.32 -8.06 -0.96
N ILE A 18 5.96 -6.79 -0.81
CA ILE A 18 4.83 -6.21 -1.53
C ILE A 18 5.19 -6.10 -3.03
N PRO A 19 4.37 -6.59 -3.95
CA PRO A 19 4.62 -6.46 -5.39
C PRO A 19 4.57 -5.01 -5.84
N LYS A 20 5.56 -4.57 -6.64
CA LYS A 20 5.61 -3.21 -7.21
C LYS A 20 4.43 -2.92 -8.14
N GLU A 21 3.85 -3.96 -8.71
CA GLU A 21 2.70 -3.91 -9.63
C GLU A 21 1.45 -3.34 -8.97
N LEU A 22 1.33 -3.36 -7.63
CA LEU A 22 0.26 -2.66 -6.92
C LEU A 22 0.26 -1.16 -7.22
N GLY A 23 1.42 -0.58 -7.52
CA GLY A 23 1.53 0.82 -7.96
C GLY A 23 0.83 1.12 -9.29
N ASN A 24 0.36 0.12 -10.04
CA ASN A 24 -0.40 0.30 -11.29
C ASN A 24 -1.89 0.55 -11.05
N LEU A 25 -2.40 0.32 -9.85
CA LEU A 25 -3.82 0.47 -9.51
C LEU A 25 -4.16 1.94 -9.20
N LYS A 26 -4.00 2.83 -10.18
CA LYS A 26 -4.04 4.31 -10.01
C LYS A 26 -5.37 4.86 -9.47
N GLU A 27 -6.44 4.08 -9.54
CA GLU A 27 -7.77 4.44 -9.06
C GLU A 27 -8.02 4.06 -7.58
N LEU A 28 -7.04 3.41 -6.91
CA LEU A 28 -7.18 3.07 -5.49
C LEU A 28 -7.31 4.32 -4.61
N THR A 29 -8.31 4.28 -3.75
CA THR A 29 -8.56 5.22 -2.66
C THR A 29 -8.31 4.59 -1.29
N MET A 30 -8.43 3.26 -1.17
CA MET A 30 -8.10 2.52 0.05
C MET A 30 -7.26 1.29 -0.27
N LEU A 31 -6.18 1.11 0.48
CA LEU A 31 -5.31 -0.06 0.42
C LEU A 31 -5.04 -0.56 1.84
N ALA A 32 -5.50 -1.77 2.15
CA ALA A 32 -5.29 -2.43 3.43
C ALA A 32 -4.62 -3.80 3.22
N PHE A 33 -3.40 -3.96 3.73
CA PHE A 33 -2.68 -5.23 3.72
C PHE A 33 -2.01 -5.56 5.05
N GLY A 34 -2.33 -4.80 6.11
CA GLY A 34 -1.89 -5.06 7.46
C GLY A 34 -2.30 -6.43 8.00
N SER A 35 -1.77 -6.80 9.16
CA SER A 35 -1.98 -8.11 9.79
C SER A 35 -1.66 -9.28 8.83
N ASN A 36 -0.46 -9.23 8.25
CA ASN A 36 0.10 -10.24 7.35
C ASN A 36 1.59 -10.44 7.65
N ASN A 37 2.19 -11.49 7.10
CA ASN A 37 3.62 -11.77 7.20
C ASN A 37 4.46 -11.11 6.08
N PHE A 38 3.97 -10.04 5.46
CA PHE A 38 4.73 -9.27 4.47
C PHE A 38 6.01 -8.71 5.10
N SER A 39 7.11 -8.71 4.34
CA SER A 39 8.45 -8.34 4.81
C SER A 39 9.27 -7.63 3.73
N GLY A 40 10.45 -7.11 4.10
CA GLY A 40 11.30 -6.33 3.20
C GLY A 40 10.95 -4.84 3.22
N THR A 41 11.31 -4.11 2.17
CA THR A 41 11.08 -2.67 2.04
C THR A 41 9.76 -2.36 1.34
N LEU A 42 9.20 -1.18 1.58
CA LEU A 42 8.04 -0.69 0.81
C LEU A 42 8.46 -0.35 -0.63
N PRO A 43 7.71 -0.80 -1.65
CA PRO A 43 8.03 -0.46 -3.03
C PRO A 43 7.75 1.03 -3.29
N PRO A 44 8.69 1.79 -3.87
CA PRO A 44 8.50 3.20 -4.19
C PRO A 44 7.35 3.44 -5.18
N GLU A 45 6.94 2.43 -5.95
CA GLU A 45 5.82 2.46 -6.88
C GLU A 45 4.46 2.70 -6.19
N LEU A 46 4.33 2.40 -4.89
CA LEU A 46 3.12 2.76 -4.13
C LEU A 46 2.91 4.28 -4.09
N GLY A 47 3.97 5.08 -4.20
CA GLY A 47 3.88 6.53 -4.35
C GLY A 47 3.16 6.98 -5.64
N ASN A 48 2.86 6.08 -6.57
CA ASN A 48 2.05 6.39 -7.74
C ASN A 48 0.54 6.35 -7.48
N LEU A 49 0.10 5.87 -6.31
CA LEU A 49 -1.30 5.79 -5.91
C LEU A 49 -1.80 7.16 -5.44
N VAL A 50 -1.71 8.19 -6.28
CA VAL A 50 -1.97 9.59 -5.89
C VAL A 50 -3.41 9.86 -5.42
N LYS A 51 -4.35 8.96 -5.72
CA LYS A 51 -5.75 9.01 -5.24
C LYS A 51 -5.95 8.35 -3.87
N LEU A 52 -4.92 7.70 -3.32
CA LEU A 52 -4.98 6.96 -2.07
C LEU A 52 -5.28 7.92 -0.91
N LYS A 53 -6.29 7.56 -0.12
CA LYS A 53 -6.72 8.28 1.08
C LYS A 53 -6.37 7.50 2.33
N GLU A 54 -6.49 6.18 2.26
CA GLU A 54 -6.31 5.27 3.39
C GLU A 54 -5.27 4.19 3.06
N LEU A 55 -4.26 4.06 3.91
CA LEU A 55 -3.21 3.04 3.82
C LEU A 55 -3.05 2.34 5.17
N TYR A 56 -3.44 1.07 5.24
CA TYR A 56 -3.28 0.23 6.43
C TYR A 56 -2.25 -0.87 6.17
N MET A 57 -1.13 -0.80 6.90
CA MET A 57 0.01 -1.70 6.77
C MET A 57 0.59 -2.10 8.14
N ASP A 58 -0.23 -1.95 9.19
CA ASP A 58 0.09 -2.34 10.56
C ASP A 58 0.35 -3.85 10.67
N SER A 59 1.06 -4.26 11.72
CA SER A 59 1.25 -5.68 12.04
C SER A 59 1.90 -6.50 10.90
N CYS A 60 2.78 -5.87 10.12
CA CYS A 60 3.67 -6.51 9.13
C CYS A 60 5.14 -6.43 9.58
N ARG A 61 6.04 -7.06 8.81
CA ARG A 61 7.48 -7.18 9.10
C ARG A 61 8.35 -6.32 8.18
N PHE A 62 7.87 -5.12 7.84
CA PHE A 62 8.60 -4.19 6.98
C PHE A 62 9.83 -3.62 7.68
N SER A 63 10.86 -3.34 6.89
CA SER A 63 12.12 -2.71 7.33
C SER A 63 12.57 -1.66 6.32
N GLY A 64 13.62 -0.90 6.68
CA GLY A 64 14.13 0.19 5.86
C GLY A 64 13.34 1.48 6.03
N GLU A 65 13.54 2.41 5.09
CA GLU A 65 12.94 3.74 5.12
C GLU A 65 11.61 3.79 4.37
N ILE A 66 10.76 4.75 4.73
CA ILE A 66 9.59 5.09 3.93
C ILE A 66 10.08 5.70 2.61
N PRO A 67 9.68 5.17 1.43
CA PRO A 67 10.12 5.71 0.15
C PRO A 67 9.75 7.18 0.00
N SER A 68 10.69 8.03 -0.44
CA SER A 68 10.46 9.46 -0.65
C SER A 68 9.33 9.75 -1.65
N THR A 69 9.00 8.79 -2.52
CA THR A 69 7.85 8.86 -3.43
C THR A 69 6.50 8.95 -2.71
N PHE A 70 6.41 8.55 -1.43
CA PHE A 70 5.20 8.70 -0.63
C PHE A 70 4.84 10.18 -0.40
N ALA A 71 5.78 11.12 -0.59
CA ALA A 71 5.49 12.55 -0.61
C ALA A 71 4.46 12.95 -1.70
N LYS A 72 4.24 12.10 -2.72
CA LYS A 72 3.20 12.30 -3.75
C LYS A 72 1.79 11.93 -3.27
N LEU A 73 1.65 11.25 -2.14
CA LEU A 73 0.37 10.78 -1.60
C LEU A 73 -0.34 11.92 -0.84
N THR A 74 -0.57 13.03 -1.53
CA THR A 74 -1.12 14.27 -0.94
C THR A 74 -2.59 14.16 -0.51
N ASN A 75 -3.27 13.07 -0.87
CA ASN A 75 -4.66 12.79 -0.50
C ASN A 75 -4.79 11.91 0.76
N MET A 76 -3.68 11.47 1.36
CA MET A 76 -3.72 10.64 2.57
C MET A 76 -4.37 11.39 3.74
N GLN A 77 -5.21 10.67 4.48
CA GLN A 77 -5.89 11.17 5.66
C GLN A 77 -5.45 10.36 6.88
N LEU A 78 -5.21 11.04 7.99
CA LEU A 78 -5.06 10.39 9.30
C LEU A 78 -6.47 10.17 9.87
N LEU A 79 -6.85 8.92 10.10
CA LEU A 79 -8.12 8.52 10.70
C LEU A 79 -7.88 7.86 12.07
#